data_AF-A0A3R7ILE7-F1
#
_entry.id   AF-A0A3R7ILE7-F1
#
_cell.length_a   1.000
_cell.length_b   1.000
_cell.length_c   1.000
_cell.angle_alpha   90.00
_cell.angle_beta   90.00
_cell.angle_gamma   90.00
#
_symmetry.space_group_name_H-M   'P 1'
#
loop_
_entity.id
_entity.type
_entity.pdbx_description
1 polymer ?
#
loop_
_entity_poly.entity_id
_entity_poly.type
_entity_poly.pdbx_seq_one_letter_code
_entity_poly.pdbx_strand_id
1 'polypeptide(L)'
;MSQQKSDYVDDADIDADLDQLPDDETVEATVENLEASGFDVVVVDTADEALEAVQSHIPAGVSVMNGHSTTLEEIGFDDYLSEGDHEWESLPDQIWGIDDDAERQAARRDSQTADYFLGGINAIAQTGELVAA
;
A
#
# COMPACT_ATOMS: atom_id res chain seq x y z
N MET A 1 30.46 -10.07 6.33
CA MET A 1 30.45 -9.80 4.87
C MET A 1 29.09 -9.22 4.57
N SER A 2 29.02 -7.97 4.09
CA SER A 2 27.76 -7.35 3.69
C SER A 2 27.42 -7.89 2.30
N GLN A 3 26.61 -8.94 2.24
CA GLN A 3 26.06 -9.43 0.99
C GLN A 3 24.98 -8.43 0.55
N GLN A 4 25.07 -7.93 -0.69
CA GLN A 4 24.08 -7.03 -1.28
C GLN A 4 23.14 -7.84 -2.19
N LYS A 5 21.89 -7.39 -2.38
CA LYS A 5 20.92 -8.07 -3.26
C LYS A 5 21.47 -8.27 -4.68
N SER A 6 22.25 -7.32 -5.19
CA SER A 6 22.91 -7.39 -6.50
C SER A 6 23.88 -8.57 -6.63
N ASP A 7 24.46 -9.03 -5.52
CA ASP A 7 25.45 -10.12 -5.53
C ASP A 7 24.81 -11.49 -5.85
N TYR A 8 23.48 -11.57 -5.84
CA TYR A 8 22.71 -12.80 -6.07
C TYR A 8 21.93 -12.82 -7.38
N VAL A 9 21.92 -11.72 -8.13
CA VAL A 9 21.09 -11.62 -9.35
C VAL A 9 21.49 -12.69 -10.36
N ASP A 10 22.81 -12.90 -10.54
CA ASP A 10 23.35 -13.92 -11.42
C ASP A 10 23.16 -15.35 -10.88
N ASP A 11 23.03 -15.52 -9.56
CA ASP A 11 22.86 -16.82 -8.89
C ASP A 11 21.39 -17.26 -8.78
N ALA A 12 20.46 -16.31 -8.85
CA ALA A 12 19.04 -16.54 -8.59
C ALA A 12 18.25 -16.97 -9.83
N ASP A 13 18.88 -17.03 -11.02
CA ASP A 13 18.26 -17.36 -12.31
C ASP A 13 16.89 -16.67 -12.46
N ILE A 14 16.82 -15.37 -12.14
CA ILE A 14 15.56 -14.62 -12.14
C ILE A 14 15.00 -14.60 -13.57
N ASP A 15 13.76 -15.03 -13.71
CA ASP A 15 13.06 -14.99 -14.98
C ASP A 15 12.81 -13.52 -15.37
N ALA A 16 13.44 -13.08 -16.46
CA ALA A 16 13.34 -11.70 -16.94
C ALA A 16 11.92 -11.33 -17.40
N ASP A 17 11.06 -12.32 -17.65
CA ASP A 17 9.66 -12.09 -17.98
C ASP A 17 8.88 -11.53 -16.77
N LEU A 18 9.40 -11.66 -15.54
CA LEU A 18 8.79 -11.09 -14.33
C LEU A 18 8.84 -9.56 -14.27
N ASP A 19 9.72 -8.92 -15.04
CA ASP A 19 9.80 -7.46 -15.16
C ASP A 19 8.91 -6.90 -16.29
N GLN A 20 8.18 -7.77 -17.01
CA GLN A 20 7.26 -7.34 -18.06
C GLN A 20 5.96 -6.81 -17.45
N LEU A 21 5.63 -5.57 -17.80
CA LEU A 21 4.33 -5.00 -17.45
C LEU A 21 3.20 -5.74 -18.18
N PRO A 22 2.04 -5.94 -17.54
CA PRO A 22 0.86 -6.47 -18.19
C PRO A 22 0.40 -5.55 -19.33
N ASP A 23 -0.21 -6.13 -20.36
CA ASP A 23 -0.90 -5.37 -21.39
C ASP A 23 -2.28 -4.89 -20.92
N ASP A 24 -2.86 -3.94 -21.66
CA ASP A 24 -4.15 -3.32 -21.32
C ASP A 24 -5.27 -4.37 -21.20
N GLU A 25 -5.30 -5.40 -22.06
CA GLU A 25 -6.30 -6.47 -22.01
C GLU A 25 -6.19 -7.28 -20.71
N THR A 26 -4.97 -7.54 -20.25
CA THR A 26 -4.71 -8.23 -18.97
C THR A 26 -5.17 -7.37 -17.79
N VAL A 27 -4.90 -6.06 -17.82
CA VAL A 27 -5.35 -5.13 -16.78
C VAL A 27 -6.89 -5.06 -16.74
N GLU A 28 -7.54 -4.87 -17.88
CA GLU A 28 -9.01 -4.82 -18.00
C GLU A 28 -9.67 -6.11 -17.46
N ALA A 29 -9.17 -7.28 -17.86
CA ALA A 29 -9.68 -8.56 -17.35
C ALA A 29 -9.50 -8.72 -15.84
N THR A 30 -8.39 -8.20 -15.30
CA THR A 30 -8.12 -8.24 -13.85
C THR A 30 -9.09 -7.33 -13.09
N VAL A 31 -9.36 -6.13 -13.62
CA VAL A 31 -10.35 -5.19 -13.07
C VAL A 31 -11.72 -5.85 -13.01
N GLU A 32 -12.20 -6.44 -14.11
CA GLU A 32 -13.52 -7.10 -14.16
C GLU A 32 -13.63 -8.22 -13.09
N ASN A 33 -12.58 -9.00 -12.89
CA ASN A 33 -12.58 -10.10 -11.92
C ASN A 33 -12.50 -9.61 -10.45
N LEU A 34 -11.78 -8.53 -10.18
CA LEU A 34 -11.76 -7.86 -8.88
C LEU A 34 -13.13 -7.27 -8.54
N GLU A 35 -13.75 -6.57 -9.49
CA GLU A 35 -15.09 -5.99 -9.32
C GLU A 35 -16.15 -7.09 -9.11
N ALA A 36 -16.07 -8.19 -9.85
CA ALA A 36 -16.92 -9.37 -9.63
C ALA A 36 -16.75 -9.98 -8.23
N SER A 37 -15.58 -9.77 -7.61
CA SER A 37 -15.26 -10.20 -6.24
C SER A 37 -15.62 -9.16 -5.17
N GLY A 38 -16.17 -8.00 -5.57
CA GLY A 38 -16.66 -6.95 -4.68
C GLY A 38 -15.62 -5.89 -4.30
N PHE A 39 -14.51 -5.79 -5.04
CA PHE A 39 -13.56 -4.69 -4.90
C PHE A 39 -13.98 -3.51 -5.78
N ASP A 40 -13.84 -2.29 -5.26
CA ASP A 40 -13.84 -1.08 -6.08
C ASP A 40 -12.42 -0.86 -6.61
N VAL A 41 -12.25 -0.74 -7.93
CA VAL A 41 -10.93 -0.64 -8.57
C VAL A 41 -10.79 0.69 -9.28
N VAL A 42 -9.64 1.35 -9.07
CA VAL A 42 -9.26 2.57 -9.77
C VAL A 42 -7.94 2.33 -10.47
N VAL A 43 -7.90 2.56 -11.78
CA VAL A 43 -6.69 2.48 -12.60
C VAL A 43 -6.28 3.90 -13.01
N VAL A 44 -5.02 4.22 -12.81
CA VAL A 44 -4.42 5.54 -13.11
C VAL A 44 -3.06 5.34 -13.77
N ASP A 45 -2.62 6.33 -14.54
CA ASP A 45 -1.40 6.23 -15.35
C ASP A 45 -0.15 6.75 -14.60
N THR A 46 -0.35 7.53 -13.53
CA THR A 46 0.74 8.23 -12.85
C THR A 46 0.67 8.13 -11.32
N ALA A 47 1.83 8.32 -10.68
CA ALA A 47 1.94 8.36 -9.23
C ALA A 47 1.14 9.51 -8.60
N ASP A 48 1.12 10.68 -9.25
CA ASP A 48 0.36 11.84 -8.78
C ASP A 48 -1.15 11.54 -8.77
N GLU A 49 -1.67 10.92 -9.84
CA GLU A 49 -3.08 10.51 -9.93
C GLU A 49 -3.41 9.41 -8.91
N ALA A 50 -2.48 8.49 -8.61
CA ALA A 50 -2.66 7.48 -7.58
C ALA A 50 -2.76 8.11 -6.18
N LEU A 51 -1.90 9.08 -5.87
CA LEU A 51 -1.96 9.82 -4.61
C LEU A 51 -3.27 10.62 -4.49
N GLU A 52 -3.68 11.31 -5.56
CA GLU A 52 -4.97 12.03 -5.59
C GLU A 52 -6.16 11.08 -5.38
N ALA A 53 -6.15 9.91 -6.02
CA ALA A 53 -7.18 8.88 -5.83
C ALA A 53 -7.26 8.45 -4.36
N VAL A 54 -6.13 8.15 -3.71
CA VAL A 54 -6.09 7.81 -2.28
C VAL A 54 -6.69 8.95 -1.43
N GLN A 55 -6.25 10.19 -1.66
CA GLN A 55 -6.73 11.35 -0.89
C GLN A 55 -8.23 11.56 -1.03
N SER A 56 -8.77 11.43 -2.25
CA SER A 56 -10.17 11.66 -2.54
C SER A 56 -11.12 10.60 -1.96
N HIS A 57 -10.63 9.38 -1.71
CA HIS A 57 -11.42 8.27 -1.17
C HIS A 57 -11.55 8.29 0.37
N ILE A 58 -10.68 9.01 1.07
CA ILE A 58 -10.64 9.03 2.54
C ILE A 58 -11.30 10.32 3.05
N PRO A 59 -12.47 10.24 3.73
CA PRO A 59 -13.15 11.42 4.25
C PRO A 59 -12.34 12.16 5.31
N ALA A 60 -12.54 13.47 5.41
CA ALA A 60 -12.00 14.28 6.50
C ALA A 60 -12.49 13.79 7.88
N GLY A 61 -11.63 13.88 8.90
CA GLY A 61 -11.95 13.59 10.30
C GLY A 61 -12.04 12.11 10.67
N VAL A 62 -11.67 11.19 9.77
CA VAL A 62 -11.60 9.75 10.05
C VAL A 62 -10.20 9.33 10.48
N SER A 63 -10.10 8.19 11.14
CA SER A 63 -8.82 7.59 11.54
C SER A 63 -8.16 6.83 10.37
N VAL A 64 -6.88 7.11 10.15
CA VAL A 64 -6.07 6.52 9.07
C VAL A 64 -4.86 5.82 9.67
N MET A 65 -4.69 4.55 9.29
CA MET A 65 -3.49 3.76 9.60
C MET A 65 -2.74 3.40 8.31
N ASN A 66 -1.41 3.50 8.37
CA ASN A 66 -0.54 3.01 7.32
C ASN A 66 0.11 1.68 7.75
N GLY A 67 -0.32 0.59 7.12
CA GLY A 67 0.20 -0.77 7.28
C GLY A 67 1.45 -1.07 6.45
N HIS A 68 2.00 -0.07 5.77
CA HIS A 68 3.19 -0.09 4.91
C HIS A 68 2.96 -0.68 3.50
N SER A 69 3.62 -0.07 2.51
CA SER A 69 3.66 -0.48 1.11
C SER A 69 4.74 0.30 0.37
N THR A 70 5.59 -0.38 -0.39
CA THR A 70 6.54 0.31 -1.28
C THR A 70 5.81 1.22 -2.28
N THR A 71 4.64 0.80 -2.78
CA THR A 71 3.84 1.66 -3.67
C THR A 71 3.32 2.91 -2.96
N LEU A 72 2.93 2.83 -1.69
CA LEU A 72 2.50 4.02 -0.93
C LEU A 72 3.67 4.99 -0.70
N GLU A 73 4.87 4.47 -0.45
CA GLU A 73 6.09 5.28 -0.38
C GLU A 73 6.38 5.96 -1.74
N GLU A 74 6.33 5.19 -2.84
CA GLU A 74 6.66 5.67 -4.18
C GLU A 74 5.69 6.73 -4.72
N ILE A 75 4.39 6.65 -4.36
CA ILE A 75 3.41 7.69 -4.71
C ILE A 75 3.44 8.89 -3.76
N GLY A 76 4.30 8.89 -2.73
CA GLY A 76 4.43 10.00 -1.77
C GLY A 76 3.38 10.05 -0.66
N PHE A 77 2.63 8.97 -0.44
CA PHE A 77 1.60 8.92 0.62
C PHE A 77 2.21 8.97 2.02
N ASP A 78 3.34 8.29 2.25
CA ASP A 78 4.01 8.26 3.55
C ASP A 78 4.49 9.67 3.98
N ASP A 79 5.04 10.43 3.04
CA ASP A 79 5.46 11.82 3.25
C ASP A 79 4.23 12.71 3.52
N TYR A 80 3.18 12.60 2.69
CA TYR A 80 1.95 13.36 2.85
C TYR A 80 1.29 13.15 4.23
N LEU A 81 1.21 11.90 4.68
CA LEU A 81 0.67 11.55 5.99
C LEU A 81 1.54 12.13 7.13
N SER A 82 2.87 12.09 6.99
CA SER A 82 3.80 12.57 8.02
C SER A 82 3.90 14.10 8.09
N GLU A 83 3.70 14.81 6.98
CA GLU A 83 3.69 16.26 6.93
C GLU A 83 2.48 16.88 7.66
N GLY A 84 1.39 16.11 7.78
CA GLY A 84 0.19 16.50 8.53
C GLY A 84 -0.68 17.55 7.84
N ASP A 85 -0.45 17.86 6.55
CA ASP A 85 -1.30 18.75 5.74
C ASP A 85 -2.54 17.99 5.20
N HIS A 86 -3.26 17.36 6.13
CA HIS A 86 -4.45 16.56 5.86
C HIS A 86 -5.47 16.67 7.00
N GLU A 87 -6.72 16.34 6.70
CA GLU A 87 -7.82 16.42 7.67
C GLU A 87 -8.05 15.11 8.44
N TRP A 88 -7.16 14.12 8.31
CA TRP A 88 -7.29 12.81 8.95
C TRP A 88 -6.68 12.76 10.36
N GLU A 89 -7.17 11.83 11.16
CA GLU A 89 -6.50 11.39 12.37
C GLU A 89 -5.42 10.35 12.01
N SER A 90 -4.17 10.80 11.90
CA SER A 90 -3.01 9.93 11.62
C SER A 90 -2.66 9.08 12.84
N LEU A 91 -2.99 7.79 12.80
CA LEU A 91 -2.63 6.83 13.85
C LEU A 91 -1.12 6.53 13.89
N PRO A 92 -0.39 6.45 12.76
CA PRO A 92 1.06 6.28 12.79
C PRO A 92 1.75 7.38 13.60
N ASP A 93 1.40 8.65 13.40
CA ASP A 93 2.03 9.77 14.13
C ASP A 93 1.76 9.71 15.63
N GLN A 94 0.52 9.35 16.02
CA GLN A 94 0.18 9.14 17.41
C GLN A 94 1.01 8.00 18.03
N ILE A 95 1.14 6.88 17.32
CA ILE A 95 1.92 5.72 17.77
C ILE A 95 3.41 6.07 17.92
N TRP A 96 3.96 6.79 16.95
CA TRP A 96 5.37 7.23 16.97
C TRP A 96 5.66 8.23 18.10
N GLY A 97 4.66 9.01 18.52
CA GLY A 97 4.75 9.93 19.65
C GLY A 97 4.71 9.27 21.04
N ILE A 98 4.45 7.96 21.15
CA ILE A 98 4.38 7.25 22.44
C ILE A 98 5.75 6.71 22.84
N ASP A 99 6.30 7.23 23.95
CA ASP A 99 7.58 6.80 24.51
C ASP A 99 7.52 5.40 25.16
N ASP A 100 6.45 5.10 25.92
CA ASP A 100 6.32 3.83 26.64
C ASP A 100 6.04 2.65 25.69
N ASP A 101 6.86 1.60 25.78
CA ASP A 101 6.78 0.44 24.89
C ASP A 101 5.45 -0.31 25.02
N ALA A 102 4.89 -0.43 26.22
CA ALA A 102 3.67 -1.19 26.44
C ALA A 102 2.45 -0.43 25.90
N GLU A 103 2.40 0.89 26.13
CA GLU A 103 1.39 1.78 25.59
C GLU A 103 1.47 1.84 24.05
N ARG A 104 2.67 1.98 23.48
CA ARG A 104 2.86 1.99 22.01
C ARG A 104 2.39 0.70 21.36
N GLN A 105 2.65 -0.45 21.99
CA GLN A 105 2.18 -1.73 21.49
C GLN A 105 0.66 -1.92 21.67
N ALA A 106 0.04 -1.30 22.67
CA ALA A 106 -1.42 -1.27 22.79
C ALA A 106 -2.04 -0.43 21.67
N ALA A 107 -1.52 0.78 21.43
CA ALA A 107 -1.97 1.65 20.36
C ALA A 107 -1.86 0.98 18.97
N ARG A 108 -0.77 0.23 18.70
CA ARG A 108 -0.64 -0.56 17.45
C ARG A 108 -1.69 -1.67 17.28
N ARG A 109 -2.20 -2.23 18.39
CA ARG A 109 -3.29 -3.22 18.30
C ARG A 109 -4.61 -2.53 18.04
N ASP A 110 -4.84 -1.39 18.70
CA ASP A 110 -6.05 -0.60 18.54
C ASP A 110 -6.13 0.02 17.14
N SER A 111 -5.00 0.40 16.54
CA SER A 111 -4.96 0.95 15.17
C SER A 111 -5.37 -0.02 14.08
N GLN A 112 -5.46 -1.32 14.38
CA GLN A 112 -6.02 -2.32 13.46
C GLN A 112 -7.52 -2.08 13.19
N THR A 113 -8.19 -1.25 13.98
CA THR A 113 -9.59 -0.86 13.79
C THR A 113 -9.75 0.57 13.30
N ALA A 114 -8.72 1.14 12.66
CA ALA A 114 -8.84 2.42 11.95
C ALA A 114 -10.01 2.39 10.95
N ASP A 115 -10.64 3.53 10.72
CA ASP A 115 -11.69 3.66 9.71
C ASP A 115 -11.14 3.32 8.32
N TYR A 116 -9.89 3.74 8.06
CA TYR A 116 -9.13 3.42 6.85
C TYR A 116 -7.77 2.84 7.22
N PHE A 117 -7.51 1.62 6.75
CA PHE A 117 -6.22 0.93 6.90
C PHE A 117 -5.61 0.71 5.52
N LEU A 118 -4.53 1.41 5.22
CA LEU A 118 -3.88 1.37 3.91
C LEU A 118 -2.68 0.43 3.95
N GLY A 119 -2.53 -0.37 2.91
CA GLY A 119 -1.42 -1.31 2.80
C GLY A 119 -1.29 -1.84 1.39
N GLY A 120 -0.11 -2.34 1.08
CA GLY A 120 0.15 -3.04 -0.17
C GLY A 120 -0.30 -4.49 -0.11
N ILE A 121 -0.29 -5.13 -1.28
CA ILE A 121 -0.49 -6.57 -1.41
C ILE A 121 0.69 -7.15 -2.19
N ASN A 122 1.05 -8.42 -1.95
CA ASN A 122 2.20 -9.01 -2.63
C ASN A 122 1.93 -9.23 -4.12
N ALA A 123 0.70 -9.65 -4.46
CA ALA A 123 0.27 -9.79 -5.85
C ALA A 123 -1.26 -9.74 -5.98
N ILE A 124 -1.68 -9.39 -7.19
CA ILE A 124 -3.06 -9.49 -7.66
C ILE A 124 -3.04 -10.47 -8.83
N ALA A 125 -3.78 -11.58 -8.71
CA ALA A 125 -3.94 -12.52 -9.80
C ALA A 125 -4.92 -11.98 -10.85
N GLN A 126 -4.71 -12.30 -12.12
CA GLN A 126 -5.65 -11.93 -13.20
C GLN A 126 -7.07 -12.44 -12.93
N THR A 127 -7.20 -13.52 -12.17
CA THR A 127 -8.47 -14.13 -11.75
C THR A 127 -9.18 -13.40 -10.61
N GLY A 128 -8.63 -12.29 -10.09
CA GLY A 128 -9.26 -11.43 -9.10
C GLY A 128 -8.91 -11.74 -7.64
N GLU A 129 -8.01 -12.71 -7.38
CA GLU A 129 -7.54 -13.01 -6.03
C GLU A 129 -6.36 -12.14 -5.60
N LEU A 130 -6.39 -11.72 -4.34
CA LEU A 130 -5.28 -11.06 -3.65
C LEU A 130 -4.36 -12.12 -3.00
N VAL A 131 -3.05 -11.97 -3.17
CA VAL A 131 -2.06 -12.84 -2.53
C VAL A 131 -1.35 -12.06 -1.42
N ALA A 132 -1.53 -12.48 -0.17
CA ALA A 132 -0.86 -11.94 1.02
C ALA A 132 -0.04 -13.03 1.73
N ALA A 133 1.18 -12.72 2.16
CA ALA A 133 2.09 -13.63 2.87
C ALA A 133 2.55 -13.08 4.23
#